data_AF-A0A7J3E2G9-F1
#
_entry.id   AF-A0A7J3E2G9-F1
#
_cell.length_a   1.000
_cell.length_b   1.000
_cell.length_c   1.000
_cell.angle_alpha   90.00
_cell.angle_beta   90.00
_cell.angle_gamma   90.00
#
_symmetry.space_group_name_H-M   'P 1'
#
loop_
_entity.id
_entity.type
_entity.pdbx_description
1 polymer ?
#
loop_
_entity_poly.entity_id
_entity_poly.type
_entity_poly.pdbx_seq_one_letter_code
_entity_poly.pdbx_strand_id
1 'polypeptide(L)'
;MSMNLKPDPTYIKIISRLAKENMLTRKEIARIVEPNFPYIPAPEKLIYVLSEVDRYIDSLEKNGMIIKFRYKGSRKDYTVQITERGLSYAEKLRKGEK
;
A
#
# COMPACT_ATOMS: atom_id res chain seq x y z
N MET A 1 1.64 -21.09 7.12
CA MET A 1 0.48 -20.21 7.35
C MET A 1 0.13 -19.52 6.03
N SER A 2 -0.95 -19.93 5.37
CA SER A 2 -1.39 -19.33 4.10
C SER A 2 -2.28 -18.12 4.41
N MET A 3 -1.77 -16.90 4.25
CA MET A 3 -2.61 -15.71 4.23
C MET A 3 -3.22 -15.58 2.83
N ASN A 4 -4.49 -15.93 2.69
CA ASN A 4 -5.28 -15.52 1.53
C ASN A 4 -5.38 -14.01 1.55
N LEU A 5 -4.74 -13.32 0.61
CA LEU A 5 -4.93 -11.89 0.40
C LEU A 5 -6.38 -11.70 -0.05
N LYS A 6 -7.31 -11.52 0.91
CA LYS A 6 -8.66 -11.10 0.56
C LYS A 6 -8.51 -9.79 -0.24
N PRO A 7 -9.22 -9.62 -1.36
CA PRO A 7 -9.13 -8.41 -2.17
C PRO A 7 -9.71 -7.24 -1.38
N ASP A 8 -8.91 -6.66 -0.49
CA ASP A 8 -9.24 -5.40 0.14
C ASP A 8 -9.20 -4.32 -0.94
N PRO A 9 -10.25 -3.50 -1.09
CA PRO A 9 -10.27 -2.41 -2.05
C PRO A 9 -9.06 -1.47 -1.90
N THR A 10 -8.50 -1.36 -0.70
CA THR A 10 -7.33 -0.54 -0.40
C THR A 10 -6.06 -1.13 -1.01
N TYR A 11 -5.84 -2.46 -0.90
CA TYR A 11 -4.70 -3.11 -1.57
C TYR A 11 -4.74 -2.86 -3.08
N ILE A 12 -5.93 -2.99 -3.67
CA ILE A 12 -6.15 -2.76 -5.10
C ILE A 12 -5.81 -1.31 -5.47
N LYS A 13 -6.28 -0.33 -4.68
CA LYS A 13 -5.97 1.09 -4.92
C LYS A 13 -4.48 1.38 -4.82
N ILE A 14 -3.80 0.87 -3.79
CA ILE A 14 -2.36 1.06 -3.58
C ILE A 14 -1.58 0.45 -4.75
N ILE A 15 -1.83 -0.81 -5.09
CA ILE A 15 -1.14 -1.50 -6.19
C ILE A 15 -1.45 -0.85 -7.54
N SER A 16 -2.69 -0.44 -7.78
CA SER A 16 -3.06 0.24 -9.04
C SER A 16 -2.38 1.59 -9.20
N ARG A 17 -2.18 2.33 -8.10
CA ARG A 17 -1.46 3.60 -8.10
C ARG A 17 0.04 3.39 -8.29
N LEU A 18 0.61 2.44 -7.56
CA LEU A 18 2.00 2.00 -7.73
C LEU A 18 2.31 1.51 -9.15
N ALA A 19 1.39 0.81 -9.80
CA ALA A 19 1.55 0.38 -11.19
C ALA A 19 1.58 1.54 -12.20
N LYS A 20 1.06 2.71 -11.84
CA LYS A 20 1.10 3.93 -12.67
C LYS A 20 2.34 4.77 -12.40
N GLU A 21 2.74 4.89 -11.14
CA GLU A 21 3.81 5.80 -10.69
C GLU A 21 5.15 5.10 -10.46
N ASN A 22 5.18 3.76 -10.53
CA ASN A 22 6.30 2.87 -10.21
C ASN A 22 6.74 2.91 -8.73
N MET A 23 6.72 4.08 -8.09
CA MET A 23 7.10 4.30 -6.70
C MET A 23 6.14 5.25 -5.99
N LEU A 24 5.95 5.04 -4.68
CA LEU A 24 5.17 5.93 -3.81
C LEU A 24 5.83 6.08 -2.45
N THR A 25 5.80 7.28 -1.89
CA THR A 25 6.19 7.50 -0.49
C THR A 25 5.10 7.03 0.48
N ARG A 26 5.48 6.74 1.72
CA ARG A 26 4.52 6.43 2.80
C ARG A 26 3.42 7.49 2.95
N LYS A 27 3.76 8.77 2.78
CA LYS A 27 2.81 9.89 2.86
C LYS A 27 1.81 9.89 1.72
N GLU A 28 2.23 9.58 0.50
CA GLU A 28 1.33 9.48 -0.64
C GLU A 28 0.36 8.30 -0.48
N ILE A 29 0.84 7.18 0.05
CA ILE A 29 -0.01 6.02 0.34
C ILE A 29 -1.00 6.34 1.46
N ALA A 30 -0.58 7.11 2.47
CA ALA A 30 -1.50 7.58 3.51
C ALA A 30 -2.68 8.34 2.93
N ARG A 31 -2.50 9.16 1.88
CA ARG A 31 -3.60 9.86 1.18
C ARG A 31 -4.55 8.91 0.44
N ILE A 32 -4.10 7.73 0.05
CA ILE A 32 -4.94 6.68 -0.57
C ILE A 32 -5.77 5.96 0.49
N VAL A 33 -5.18 5.75 1.67
CA VAL A 33 -5.76 4.97 2.78
C VAL A 33 -6.68 5.83 3.66
N GLU A 34 -6.36 7.11 3.83
CA GLU A 34 -7.11 8.04 4.69
C GLU A 34 -8.63 8.07 4.43
N PRO A 35 -9.13 8.09 3.18
CA PRO A 35 -10.56 8.15 2.90
C PRO A 35 -11.36 6.93 3.40
N ASN A 36 -10.69 5.81 3.72
CA ASN A 36 -11.34 4.64 4.29
C ASN A 36 -11.70 4.83 5.78
N PHE A 37 -11.20 5.89 6.42
CA PHE A 37 -11.38 6.19 7.83
C PHE A 37 -12.05 7.55 8.05
N PRO A 38 -13.26 7.80 7.48
CA PRO A 38 -13.92 9.10 7.59
C PRO A 38 -14.42 9.39 9.02
N TYR A 39 -14.61 8.35 9.82
CA TYR A 39 -15.15 8.41 11.18
C TYR A 39 -14.09 8.75 12.24
N ILE A 40 -12.80 8.73 11.90
CA ILE A 40 -11.74 9.05 12.86
C ILE A 40 -11.53 10.57 12.88
N PRO A 41 -11.76 11.23 14.03
CA PRO A 41 -11.56 12.67 14.14
C PRO A 41 -10.07 13.04 14.10
N ALA A 42 -9.77 14.27 13.69
CA ALA A 42 -8.47 14.86 13.92
C ALA A 42 -8.31 15.17 15.42
N PRO A 43 -7.12 14.96 16.04
CA PRO A 43 -5.81 14.73 15.42
C PRO A 43 -5.39 13.24 15.28
N GLU A 44 -6.12 12.30 15.86
CA GLU A 44 -5.73 10.87 15.95
C GLU A 44 -5.70 10.18 14.58
N LYS A 45 -6.48 10.70 13.63
CA LYS A 45 -6.59 10.21 12.26
C LYS A 45 -5.23 9.96 11.59
N LEU A 46 -4.28 10.90 11.71
CA LEU A 46 -2.99 10.77 11.05
C LEU A 46 -2.19 9.58 11.59
N ILE A 47 -2.18 9.40 12.92
CA ILE A 47 -1.44 8.31 13.58
C ILE A 47 -2.05 6.96 13.21
N TYR A 48 -3.37 6.88 13.23
CA TYR A 48 -4.09 5.67 12.86
C TYR A 48 -3.85 5.29 11.39
N VAL A 49 -4.06 6.24 10.46
CA VAL A 49 -3.85 6.01 9.02
C VAL A 49 -2.43 5.55 8.72
N LEU A 50 -1.42 6.20 9.32
CA LEU A 50 -0.02 5.80 9.14
C LEU A 50 0.26 4.39 9.65
N SER A 51 -0.39 3.97 10.74
CA SER A 51 -0.27 2.60 11.27
C SER A 51 -0.92 1.57 10.34
N GLU A 52 -2.08 1.91 9.76
CA GLU A 52 -2.75 1.07 8.76
C GLU A 52 -1.94 0.96 7.47
N VAL A 53 -1.36 2.07 7.00
CA VAL A 53 -0.44 2.07 5.85
C VAL A 53 0.69 1.07 6.06
N ASP A 54 1.32 1.06 7.24
CA ASP A 54 2.41 0.12 7.53
C ASP A 54 1.91 -1.34 7.43
N ARG A 55 0.70 -1.65 7.92
CA ARG A 55 0.09 -2.99 7.80
C ARG A 55 -0.16 -3.39 6.35
N TYR A 56 -0.73 -2.50 5.53
CA TYR A 56 -0.95 -2.77 4.11
C TYR A 56 0.38 -3.01 3.38
N ILE A 57 1.38 -2.17 3.64
CA ILE A 57 2.69 -2.27 3.00
C ILE A 57 3.44 -3.53 3.43
N ASP A 58 3.40 -3.90 4.71
CA ASP A 58 3.98 -5.17 5.18
C ASP A 58 3.35 -6.38 4.51
N SER A 59 2.03 -6.37 4.32
CA SER A 59 1.32 -7.45 3.64
C SER A 59 1.70 -7.55 2.16
N LEU A 60 1.74 -6.43 1.44
CA LEU A 60 2.14 -6.39 0.03
C LEU A 60 3.60 -6.82 -0.17
N GLU A 61 4.50 -6.42 0.73
CA GLU A 61 5.90 -6.83 0.70
C GLU A 61 6.05 -8.33 0.97
N LYS A 62 5.36 -8.88 1.99
CA LYS A 62 5.39 -10.32 2.29
C LYS A 62 4.89 -11.18 1.13
N ASN A 63 4.00 -10.64 0.30
CA ASN A 63 3.50 -11.30 -0.91
C ASN A 63 4.40 -11.06 -2.15
N GLY A 64 5.52 -10.35 -1.98
CA GLY A 64 6.45 -10.03 -3.04
C GLY A 64 5.86 -9.11 -4.11
N MET A 65 4.84 -8.30 -3.78
CA MET A 65 4.23 -7.37 -4.72
C MET A 65 4.99 -6.04 -4.79
N ILE A 66 5.68 -5.66 -3.71
CA ILE A 66 6.41 -4.40 -3.59
C ILE A 66 7.74 -4.61 -2.86
N ILE A 67 8.64 -3.62 -2.94
CA ILE A 67 9.89 -3.54 -2.19
C ILE A 67 9.92 -2.20 -1.44
N LYS A 68 10.29 -2.22 -0.15
CA LYS A 68 10.48 -1.00 0.67
C LYS A 68 11.93 -0.50 0.63
N PHE A 69 12.08 0.80 0.37
CA PHE A 69 13.33 1.54 0.49
C PHE A 69 13.24 2.51 1.66
N ARG A 70 14.03 2.28 2.71
CA ARG A 70 14.08 3.14 3.90
C ARG A 70 15.17 4.21 3.73
N TYR A 71 14.87 5.45 4.09
CA TYR A 71 15.84 6.54 4.04
C TYR A 71 16.76 6.48 5.27
N LYS A 72 18.08 6.60 5.06
CA LYS A 72 19.06 6.76 6.15
C LYS A 72 18.82 8.09 6.86
N GLY A 73 18.15 8.06 8.02
CA GLY A 73 17.89 9.25 8.85
C GLY A 73 16.45 9.40 9.35
N SER A 74 15.48 8.72 8.72
CA SER A 74 14.10 8.66 9.22
C SER A 74 13.69 7.21 9.43
N ARG A 75 13.48 6.80 10.69
CA ARG A 75 12.98 5.44 11.00
C ARG A 75 11.57 5.19 10.45
N LYS A 76 10.84 6.24 10.07
CA LYS A 76 9.41 6.19 9.74
C LYS A 76 9.07 6.63 8.31
N ASP A 77 9.99 7.23 7.57
CA ASP A 77 9.79 7.52 6.14
C ASP A 77 10.45 6.43 5.28
N TYR A 78 9.69 5.96 4.32
CA TYR A 78 10.13 5.02 3.31
C TYR A 78 9.38 5.28 2.02
N THR A 79 9.99 4.82 0.93
CA THR A 79 9.38 4.75 -0.38
C THR A 79 9.20 3.29 -0.74
N VAL A 80 8.09 2.98 -1.40
CA VAL A 80 7.83 1.64 -1.91
C VAL A 80 7.85 1.66 -3.42
N GLN A 81 8.42 0.62 -4.00
CA GLN A 81 8.42 0.38 -5.43
C GLN A 81 7.61 -0.87 -5.73
N ILE A 82 6.89 -0.85 -6.85
CA ILE A 82 6.22 -2.05 -7.33
C ILE A 82 7.19 -3.04 -7.95
N THR A 83 6.96 -4.33 -7.73
CA THR A 83 7.70 -5.41 -8.40
C THR A 83 7.00 -5.83 -9.68
N GLU A 84 7.67 -6.62 -10.52
CA GLU A 84 7.04 -7.27 -11.67
C GLU A 84 5.82 -8.11 -11.28
N ARG A 85 5.88 -8.83 -10.15
CA ARG A 85 4.75 -9.59 -9.62
C ARG A 85 3.58 -8.68 -9.24
N GLY A 86 3.86 -7.55 -8.59
CA GLY A 86 2.86 -6.54 -8.26
C GLY A 86 2.22 -5.92 -9.50
N LEU A 87 3.02 -5.63 -10.53
CA LEU A 87 2.55 -5.12 -11.82
C LEU A 87 1.63 -6.14 -12.50
N SER A 88 2.05 -7.40 -12.61
CA SER A 88 1.23 -8.46 -13.19
C SER A 88 -0.09 -8.63 -12.43
N TYR A 89 -0.06 -8.57 -11.09
CA TYR A 89 -1.27 -8.59 -10.27
C TYR A 89 -2.19 -7.39 -10.57
N ALA A 90 -1.63 -6.19 -10.69
CA ALA A 90 -2.39 -4.99 -11.07
C ALA A 90 -3.05 -5.12 -12.46
N GLU A 91 -2.36 -5.72 -13.42
CA GLU A 91 -2.89 -5.96 -14.77
C GLU A 91 -4.03 -6.98 -14.76
N LYS A 92 -3.90 -8.08 -14.00
CA LYS A 92 -4.98 -9.06 -13.82
C LYS A 92 -6.23 -8.42 -13.24
N LEU A 93 -6.08 -7.57 -12.23
CA LEU A 93 -7.17 -6.80 -11.64
C LEU A 93 -7.86 -5.88 -12.64
N ARG A 94 -7.12 -5.27 -13.58
CA ARG A 94 -7.70 -4.41 -14.64
C ARG A 94 -8.45 -5.19 -15.71
N LYS A 95 -8.01 -6.41 -16.03
CA LYS A 95 -8.65 -7.27 -17.04
C LYS A 95 -9.86 -8.03 -16.51
N GLY A 96 -10.16 -7.94 -15.20
CA GLY A 96 -11.25 -8.68 -14.58
C GLY A 96 -11.01 -10.19 -14.54
N GLU A 97 -9.77 -10.63 -14.74
CA GLU A 97 -9.38 -12.04 -14.60
C GLU A 97 -9.38 -12.39 -13.11
N LYS A 98 -10.39 -13.18 -12.72
CA LYS A 98 -10.51 -13.85 -11.42
C LYS A 98 -9.59 -15.06 -11.33
#